data_AF-A0AAJ0CGA8-F1
#
_entry.id   AF-A0AAJ0CGA8-F1
#
_cell.length_a   1.000
_cell.length_b   1.000
_cell.length_c   1.000
_cell.angle_alpha   90.00
_cell.angle_beta   90.00
_cell.angle_gamma   90.00
#
_symmetry.space_group_name_H-M   'P 1'
#
loop_
_entity.id
_entity.type
_entity.pdbx_description
1 polymer ?
#
loop_
_entity_poly.entity_id
_entity_poly.type
_entity_poly.pdbx_seq_one_letter_code
_entity_poly.pdbx_strand_id
1 'polypeptide(L)'
;MLSPPAMKLVHNHLLINPADVVLGREQDGYQDLRQRIRSAIFWSLVHEPATYSSSYVFTDFQTNNHLGEKVMKEYAKCAKDRDTVYIPIVLTCDLDTNLTRCEAPDRAHSGKLVDKQLLRKFRNHTELYSFHHDYATLELDVSTLSAADAAKQILRHVLNLAPELSVHVISPVPL
;
A
#
# COMPACT_ATOMS: atom_id res chain seq x y z
N MET A 1 -31.20 2.33 -3.43
CA MET A 1 -30.42 1.90 -2.25
C MET A 1 -28.98 1.76 -2.72
N LEU A 2 -28.09 2.70 -2.40
CA LEU A 2 -26.69 2.62 -2.81
C LEU A 2 -26.05 1.47 -2.01
N SER A 3 -25.47 0.48 -2.70
CA SER A 3 -24.73 -0.60 -2.02
C SER A 3 -23.57 0.00 -1.22
N PRO A 4 -23.07 -0.67 -0.17
CA PRO A 4 -21.88 -0.21 0.52
C PRO A 4 -20.71 -0.01 -0.47
N PRO A 5 -19.85 1.00 -0.27
CA PRO A 5 -18.67 1.18 -1.08
C PRO A 5 -17.74 -0.02 -0.91
N ALA A 6 -17.43 -0.66 -2.02
CA ALA A 6 -16.51 -1.79 -2.02
C ALA A 6 -15.10 -1.29 -1.67
N MET A 7 -14.49 -1.87 -0.63
CA MET A 7 -13.05 -1.70 -0.40
C MET A 7 -12.29 -2.61 -1.37
N LYS A 8 -11.42 -2.01 -2.19
CA LYS A 8 -10.62 -2.72 -3.19
C LYS A 8 -9.15 -2.66 -2.81
N LEU A 9 -8.50 -3.83 -2.75
CA LEU A 9 -7.08 -3.94 -2.53
C LEU A 9 -6.33 -3.84 -3.87
N VAL A 10 -5.48 -2.84 -4.01
CA VAL A 10 -4.52 -2.70 -5.11
C VAL A 10 -3.14 -3.07 -4.59
N HIS A 11 -2.82 -4.37 -4.65
CA HIS A 11 -1.53 -4.88 -4.20
C HIS A 11 -0.39 -4.41 -5.13
N ASN A 12 0.78 -4.03 -4.60
CA ASN A 12 1.90 -3.50 -5.42
C ASN A 12 2.24 -4.33 -6.67
N HIS A 13 2.23 -5.67 -6.61
CA HIS A 13 2.46 -6.54 -7.76
C HIS A 13 1.51 -6.31 -8.95
N LEU A 14 0.30 -5.77 -8.74
CA LEU A 14 -0.59 -5.35 -9.82
C LEU A 14 -0.05 -4.14 -10.60
N LEU A 15 0.82 -3.33 -9.98
CA LEU A 15 1.47 -2.16 -10.58
C LEU A 15 2.86 -2.52 -11.12
N ILE A 16 3.55 -3.43 -10.45
CA ILE A 16 4.95 -3.78 -10.69
C ILE A 16 5.12 -4.79 -11.81
N ASN A 17 4.37 -5.91 -11.74
CA ASN A 17 4.60 -7.05 -12.61
C ASN A 17 4.36 -6.73 -14.09
N PRO A 18 3.35 -5.90 -14.47
CA PRO A 18 3.19 -5.53 -15.87
C PRO A 18 4.40 -4.78 -16.43
N ALA A 19 5.08 -3.94 -15.63
CA ALA A 19 6.32 -3.31 -16.04
C ALA A 19 7.46 -4.33 -16.16
N ASP A 20 7.59 -5.22 -15.16
CA ASP A 20 8.68 -6.21 -15.04
C ASP A 20 8.71 -7.22 -16.20
N VAL A 21 7.54 -7.54 -16.77
CA VAL A 21 7.42 -8.41 -17.94
C VAL A 21 7.90 -7.73 -19.22
N VAL A 22 7.79 -6.41 -19.32
CA VAL A 22 8.16 -5.64 -20.51
C VAL A 22 9.60 -5.15 -20.45
N LEU A 23 10.01 -4.62 -19.29
CA LEU A 23 11.36 -4.15 -18.99
C LEU A 23 11.78 -4.75 -17.65
N GLY A 24 12.89 -5.48 -17.64
CA GLY A 24 13.50 -5.96 -16.40
C GLY A 24 13.89 -4.78 -15.50
N ARG A 25 13.92 -5.01 -14.19
CA ARG A 25 14.07 -3.95 -13.17
C ARG A 25 15.31 -3.06 -13.30
N GLU A 26 16.38 -3.62 -13.85
CA GLU A 26 17.67 -2.96 -14.06
C GLU A 26 17.78 -2.31 -15.45
N GLN A 27 16.78 -2.48 -16.32
CA GLN A 27 16.79 -1.90 -17.67
C GLN A 27 16.35 -0.44 -17.64
N ASP A 28 16.97 0.36 -18.51
CA ASP A 28 16.59 1.75 -18.72
C ASP A 28 15.11 1.86 -19.09
N GLY A 29 14.44 2.88 -18.54
CA GLY A 29 13.01 3.13 -18.75
C GLY A 29 12.08 2.29 -17.87
N TYR A 30 12.57 1.34 -17.06
CA TYR A 30 11.73 0.56 -16.15
C TYR A 30 10.92 1.42 -15.18
N GLN A 31 11.57 2.38 -14.51
CA GLN A 31 10.92 3.27 -13.56
C GLN A 31 9.91 4.21 -14.24
N ASP A 32 10.21 4.66 -15.47
CA ASP A 32 9.30 5.48 -16.27
C ASP A 32 8.05 4.69 -16.68
N LEU A 33 8.20 3.43 -17.08
CA LEU A 33 7.08 2.55 -17.41
C LEU A 33 6.20 2.30 -16.18
N ARG A 34 6.80 2.00 -15.03
CA ARG A 34 6.07 1.88 -13.76
C ARG A 34 5.28 3.14 -13.41
N GLN A 35 5.90 4.31 -13.56
CA GLN A 35 5.24 5.59 -13.33
C GLN A 35 4.03 5.76 -14.25
N ARG A 36 4.17 5.45 -15.54
CA ARG A 36 3.08 5.56 -16.53
C ARG A 36 1.92 4.61 -16.22
N ILE A 37 2.20 3.38 -15.83
CA ILE A 37 1.17 2.41 -15.41
C ILE A 37 0.40 2.93 -14.20
N ARG A 38 1.11 3.41 -13.17
CA ARG A 38 0.47 4.00 -11.98
C ARG A 38 -0.37 5.22 -12.35
N SER A 39 0.15 6.09 -13.20
CA SER A 39 -0.53 7.30 -13.67
C SER A 39 -1.82 7.00 -14.43
N ALA A 40 -1.84 5.95 -15.26
CA ALA A 40 -3.05 5.52 -15.95
C ALA A 40 -4.15 5.07 -14.97
N ILE A 41 -3.76 4.31 -13.94
CA ILE A 41 -4.69 3.87 -12.88
C ILE A 41 -5.21 5.07 -12.10
N PHE A 42 -4.35 5.98 -11.67
CA PHE A 42 -4.74 7.20 -10.96
C PHE A 42 -5.65 8.09 -11.80
N TRP A 43 -5.39 8.21 -13.10
CA TRP A 43 -6.26 8.93 -14.02
C TRP A 43 -7.67 8.35 -13.99
N SER A 44 -7.84 7.02 -14.07
CA SER A 44 -9.16 6.40 -13.99
C SER A 44 -9.82 6.63 -12.63
N LEU A 45 -9.08 6.56 -11.52
CA LEU A 45 -9.63 6.83 -10.19
C LEU A 45 -10.14 8.27 -10.04
N VAL A 46 -9.50 9.22 -10.72
CA VAL A 46 -9.88 10.64 -10.67
C VAL A 46 -11.04 10.97 -11.62
N HIS A 47 -11.17 10.30 -12.77
CA HIS A 47 -12.08 10.74 -13.84
C HIS A 47 -13.22 9.78 -14.17
N GLU A 48 -13.17 8.52 -13.73
CA GLU A 48 -14.19 7.51 -14.05
C GLU A 48 -15.22 7.38 -12.91
N PRO A 49 -16.49 7.80 -13.10
CA PRO A 49 -17.51 7.77 -12.07
C PRO A 49 -17.75 6.38 -11.47
N ALA A 50 -17.53 5.30 -12.23
CA ALA A 50 -17.65 3.94 -11.74
C ALA A 50 -16.69 3.61 -10.57
N THR A 51 -15.68 4.45 -10.31
CA THR A 51 -14.72 4.28 -9.22
C THR A 51 -15.15 4.97 -7.92
N TYR A 52 -16.08 5.93 -7.97
CA TYR A 52 -16.36 6.84 -6.85
C TYR A 52 -17.10 6.16 -5.69
N SER A 53 -17.82 5.07 -5.97
CA SER A 53 -18.45 4.23 -4.96
C SER A 53 -17.49 3.21 -4.33
N SER A 54 -16.17 3.38 -4.44
CA SER A 54 -15.19 2.44 -3.89
C SER A 54 -14.09 3.15 -3.13
N SER A 55 -13.67 2.53 -2.02
CA SER A 55 -12.44 2.88 -1.31
C SER A 55 -11.29 1.99 -1.76
N TYR A 56 -10.07 2.51 -1.77
CA TYR A 56 -8.92 1.81 -2.33
C TYR A 56 -7.80 1.72 -1.31
N VAL A 57 -7.33 0.49 -1.05
CA VAL A 57 -6.16 0.22 -0.23
C VAL A 57 -5.01 -0.12 -1.15
N PHE A 58 -3.96 0.68 -1.14
CA PHE A 58 -2.73 0.40 -1.88
C PHE A 58 -1.69 -0.18 -0.93
N THR A 59 -1.05 -1.27 -1.32
CA THR A 59 0.19 -1.70 -0.66
C THR A 59 1.36 -1.22 -1.50
N ASP A 60 2.42 -0.74 -0.84
CA ASP A 60 3.67 -0.38 -1.51
C ASP A 60 4.86 -0.46 -0.53
N PHE A 61 6.07 -0.39 -1.07
CA PHE A 61 7.31 -0.24 -0.34
C PHE A 61 8.11 0.88 -1.01
N GLN A 62 8.28 2.00 -0.31
CA GLN A 62 9.06 3.14 -0.80
C GLN A 62 10.15 3.52 0.19
N THR A 63 11.31 3.85 -0.36
CA THR A 63 12.51 4.25 0.38
C THR A 63 12.55 5.77 0.53
N ASN A 64 13.25 6.29 1.53
CA ASN A 64 13.41 7.72 1.77
C ASN A 64 14.43 8.37 0.81
N ASN A 65 14.27 8.13 -0.48
CA ASN A 65 15.04 8.77 -1.54
C ASN A 65 14.10 9.53 -2.48
N HIS A 66 14.68 10.33 -3.38
CA HIS A 66 13.93 11.16 -4.30
C HIS A 66 12.91 10.37 -5.14
N LEU A 67 13.23 9.13 -5.53
CA LEU A 67 12.30 8.29 -6.28
C LEU A 67 11.10 7.87 -5.42
N GLY A 68 11.34 7.36 -4.21
CA GLY A 68 10.28 6.97 -3.29
C GLY A 68 9.39 8.14 -2.88
N GLU A 69 9.99 9.30 -2.58
CA GLU A 69 9.26 10.54 -2.30
C GLU A 69 8.38 10.97 -3.47
N LYS A 70 8.91 10.94 -4.70
CA LYS A 70 8.14 11.24 -5.91
C LYS A 70 6.95 10.30 -6.04
N VAL A 71 7.13 9.00 -5.83
CA VAL A 71 6.04 8.02 -5.87
C VAL A 71 4.97 8.32 -4.82
N MET A 72 5.35 8.60 -3.57
CA MET A 72 4.38 8.91 -2.52
C MET A 72 3.61 10.20 -2.79
N LYS A 73 4.26 11.21 -3.40
CA LYS A 73 3.59 12.43 -3.89
C LYS A 73 2.56 12.13 -5.00
N GLU A 74 2.78 11.12 -5.84
CA GLU A 74 1.79 10.70 -6.85
C GLU A 74 0.51 10.16 -6.19
N TYR A 75 0.63 9.34 -5.14
CA TYR A 75 -0.52 8.83 -4.38
C TYR A 75 -1.31 9.97 -3.71
N ALA A 76 -0.61 10.87 -3.02
CA ALA A 76 -1.23 12.02 -2.37
C ALA A 76 -1.91 12.94 -3.39
N LYS A 77 -1.28 13.18 -4.55
CA LYS A 77 -1.87 13.95 -5.64
C LYS A 77 -3.14 13.28 -6.19
N CYS A 78 -3.14 11.97 -6.40
CA CYS A 78 -4.34 11.26 -6.86
C CYS A 78 -5.52 11.45 -5.90
N ALA A 79 -5.28 11.34 -4.59
CA ALA A 79 -6.32 11.54 -3.58
C ALA A 79 -6.84 12.98 -3.59
N LYS A 80 -5.93 13.96 -3.68
CA LYS A 80 -6.28 15.38 -3.80
C LYS A 80 -7.10 15.67 -5.06
N ASP A 81 -6.68 15.18 -6.21
CA ASP A 81 -7.35 15.42 -7.49
C ASP A 81 -8.74 14.75 -7.54
N ARG A 82 -8.91 13.63 -6.82
CA ARG A 82 -10.20 12.93 -6.66
C ARG A 82 -11.09 13.55 -5.57
N ASP A 83 -10.61 14.55 -4.83
CA ASP A 83 -11.29 15.14 -3.67
C ASP A 83 -11.65 14.09 -2.60
N THR A 84 -10.66 13.27 -2.20
CA THR A 84 -10.83 12.23 -1.18
C THR A 84 -9.71 12.24 -0.15
N VAL A 85 -9.96 11.61 1.00
CA VAL A 85 -9.01 11.54 2.11
C VAL A 85 -7.86 10.60 1.76
N TYR A 86 -6.62 11.06 1.95
CA TYR A 86 -5.43 10.24 1.88
C TYR A 86 -4.99 9.84 3.29
N ILE A 87 -4.93 8.53 3.58
CA ILE A 87 -4.59 8.00 4.90
C ILE A 87 -3.34 7.12 4.79
N PRO A 88 -2.14 7.66 5.07
CA PRO A 88 -0.92 6.87 5.13
C PRO A 88 -0.91 5.90 6.32
N ILE A 89 -0.51 4.66 6.07
CA ILE A 89 -0.27 3.65 7.09
C ILE A 89 1.15 3.12 6.91
N VAL A 90 1.99 3.28 7.92
CA VAL A 90 3.38 2.79 7.92
C VAL A 90 3.47 1.59 8.86
N LEU A 91 3.82 0.43 8.31
CA LEU A 91 4.02 -0.79 9.08
C LEU A 91 5.51 -1.06 9.25
N THR A 92 5.96 -1.15 10.50
CA THR A 92 7.34 -1.50 10.85
C THR A 92 7.36 -2.82 11.61
N CYS A 93 8.49 -3.53 11.56
CA CYS A 93 8.77 -4.61 12.49
C CYS A 93 10.28 -4.70 12.70
N ASP A 94 10.69 -5.33 13.80
CA ASP A 94 12.08 -5.63 14.06
C ASP A 94 12.67 -6.58 12.98
N LEU A 95 14.00 -6.61 12.89
CA LEU A 95 14.70 -7.39 11.88
C LEU A 95 14.45 -8.90 12.03
N ASP A 96 14.45 -9.42 13.25
CA ASP A 96 14.36 -10.86 13.50
C ASP A 96 12.96 -11.39 13.20
N THR A 97 11.93 -10.64 13.57
CA THR A 97 10.55 -10.86 13.17
C THR A 97 10.40 -10.82 11.65
N ASN A 98 11.01 -9.84 10.98
CA ASN A 98 10.92 -9.73 9.53
C ASN A 98 11.58 -10.92 8.82
N LEU A 99 12.73 -11.37 9.30
CA LEU A 99 13.46 -12.53 8.78
C LEU A 99 12.72 -13.84 9.02
N THR A 100 12.08 -13.99 10.18
CA THR A 100 11.24 -15.16 10.49
C THR A 100 10.04 -15.22 9.55
N ARG A 101 9.35 -14.09 9.34
CA ARG A 101 8.22 -13.99 8.41
C ARG A 101 8.63 -14.14 6.95
N CYS A 102 9.87 -13.82 6.60
CA CYS A 102 10.41 -13.95 5.24
C CYS A 102 10.36 -15.41 4.73
N GLU A 103 10.51 -16.37 5.64
CA GLU A 103 10.51 -17.81 5.35
C GLU A 103 9.11 -18.45 5.39
N ALA A 104 8.06 -17.68 5.67
CA ALA A 104 6.71 -18.22 5.69
C ALA A 104 6.39 -18.86 4.31
N PRO A 105 5.89 -20.11 4.26
CA PRO A 105 5.66 -20.83 2.99
C PRO A 105 4.81 -20.05 1.99
N ASP A 106 3.84 -19.27 2.47
CA ASP A 106 2.95 -18.44 1.67
C ASP A 106 3.67 -17.32 0.90
N ARG A 107 4.87 -16.90 1.36
CA ARG A 107 5.68 -15.88 0.67
C ARG A 107 6.36 -16.42 -0.58
N ALA A 108 6.83 -17.67 -0.55
CA ALA A 108 7.47 -18.29 -1.71
C ALA A 108 6.48 -18.41 -2.88
N HIS A 109 5.24 -18.79 -2.58
CA HIS A 109 4.17 -18.93 -3.58
C HIS A 109 3.73 -17.60 -4.20
N SER A 110 4.00 -16.46 -3.54
CA SER A 110 3.60 -15.13 -4.01
C SER A 110 4.71 -14.35 -4.72
N GLY A 111 5.84 -14.99 -5.05
CA GLY A 111 6.96 -14.34 -5.73
C GLY A 111 7.63 -13.23 -4.91
N LYS A 112 7.42 -13.26 -3.59
CA LYS A 112 7.98 -12.27 -2.65
C LYS A 112 9.43 -12.61 -2.33
N LEU A 113 10.19 -11.61 -1.88
CA LEU A 113 11.54 -11.83 -1.36
C LEU A 113 11.49 -12.83 -0.19
N VAL A 114 12.24 -13.93 -0.36
CA VAL A 114 12.47 -15.00 0.64
C VAL A 114 13.94 -15.10 1.06
N ASP A 115 14.86 -14.45 0.32
CA ASP A 115 16.29 -14.43 0.64
C ASP A 115 16.57 -13.54 1.87
N LYS A 116 16.92 -14.19 3.00
CA LYS A 116 17.27 -13.54 4.26
C LYS A 116 18.51 -12.64 4.16
N GLN A 117 19.53 -13.02 3.39
CA GLN A 117 20.74 -12.21 3.26
C GLN A 117 20.43 -10.92 2.51
N LEU A 118 19.68 -11.03 1.42
CA LEU A 118 19.22 -9.87 0.66
C LEU A 118 18.28 -8.99 1.50
N LEU A 119 17.37 -9.59 2.28
CA LEU A 119 16.52 -8.85 3.21
C LEU A 119 17.32 -8.10 4.28
N ARG A 120 18.32 -8.74 4.90
CA ARG A 120 19.22 -8.08 5.88
C ARG A 120 19.93 -6.88 5.24
N LYS A 121 20.43 -7.02 4.01
CA LYS A 121 21.06 -5.91 3.28
C LYS A 121 20.07 -4.75 3.08
N PHE A 122 18.85 -5.02 2.61
CA PHE A 122 17.85 -3.97 2.45
C PHE A 122 17.53 -3.29 3.78
N ARG A 123 17.31 -4.04 4.86
CA ARG A 123 16.97 -3.49 6.18
C ARG A 123 18.09 -2.64 6.79
N ASN A 124 19.35 -2.94 6.50
CA ASN A 124 20.49 -2.19 7.04
C ASN A 124 20.84 -0.94 6.21
N HIS A 125 20.50 -0.92 4.92
CA HIS A 125 20.92 0.13 3.99
C HIS A 125 19.77 0.98 3.45
N THR A 126 18.53 0.70 3.87
CA THR A 126 17.35 1.39 3.37
C THR A 126 16.59 2.04 4.52
N GLU A 127 16.49 3.36 4.47
CA GLU A 127 15.51 4.10 5.26
C GLU A 127 14.17 4.07 4.52
N LEU A 128 13.07 3.78 5.24
CA LEU A 128 11.73 3.83 4.68
C LEU A 128 11.28 5.28 4.55
N TYR A 129 10.48 5.57 3.52
CA TYR A 129 9.87 6.87 3.36
C TYR A 129 9.07 7.27 4.62
N SER A 130 9.32 8.48 5.14
CA SER A 130 8.57 9.06 6.24
C SER A 130 7.56 10.08 5.71
N PHE A 131 6.32 9.99 6.19
CA PHE A 131 5.29 10.98 5.90
C PHE A 131 5.38 12.23 6.79
N HIS A 132 6.34 12.24 7.73
CA HIS A 132 6.50 13.30 8.73
C HIS A 132 5.14 13.68 9.37
N HIS A 133 4.86 14.98 9.53
CA HIS A 133 3.62 15.49 10.10
C HIS A 133 2.64 16.01 9.02
N ASP A 134 2.87 15.68 7.75
CA ASP A 134 2.09 16.23 6.63
C ASP A 134 0.71 15.59 6.50
N TYR A 135 0.51 14.43 7.11
CA TYR A 135 -0.73 13.65 7.06
C TYR A 135 -1.08 13.06 8.42
N ALA A 136 -2.34 12.67 8.59
CA ALA A 136 -2.80 11.86 9.72
C ALA A 136 -2.33 10.40 9.60
N THR A 137 -1.01 10.22 9.58
CA THR A 137 -0.33 8.93 9.40
C THR A 137 -0.50 8.05 10.63
N LEU A 138 -0.82 6.77 10.43
CA LEU A 138 -0.68 5.75 11.47
C LEU A 138 0.63 5.02 11.27
N GLU A 139 1.54 5.14 12.24
CA GLU A 139 2.72 4.30 12.34
C GLU A 139 2.44 3.14 13.31
N LEU A 140 2.63 1.91 12.84
CA LEU A 140 2.33 0.71 13.61
C LEU A 140 3.51 -0.25 13.60
N ASP A 141 4.07 -0.51 14.78
CA ASP A 141 4.99 -1.62 15.00
C ASP A 141 4.21 -2.93 15.09
N VAL A 142 4.38 -3.77 14.08
CA VAL A 142 3.72 -5.08 13.96
C VAL A 142 4.63 -6.24 14.35
N SER A 143 5.71 -5.99 15.11
CA SER A 143 6.65 -7.04 15.56
C SER A 143 5.93 -8.14 16.35
N THR A 144 5.06 -7.76 17.27
CA THR A 144 4.33 -8.68 18.14
C THR A 144 2.84 -8.83 17.77
N LEU A 145 2.36 -8.04 16.81
CA LEU A 145 0.95 -8.06 16.43
C LEU A 145 0.64 -9.19 15.44
N SER A 146 -0.52 -9.81 15.64
CA SER A 146 -1.14 -10.64 14.60
C SER A 146 -1.64 -9.74 13.45
N ALA A 147 -1.79 -10.31 12.25
CA ALA A 147 -2.35 -9.59 11.12
C ALA A 147 -3.78 -9.07 11.41
N ALA A 148 -4.58 -9.84 12.14
CA ALA A 148 -5.93 -9.46 12.53
C ALA A 148 -5.94 -8.26 13.50
N ASP A 149 -5.02 -8.23 14.46
CA ASP A 149 -4.97 -7.13 15.44
C ASP A 149 -4.39 -5.86 14.82
N ALA A 150 -3.41 -5.98 13.92
CA ALA A 150 -2.95 -4.86 13.12
C ALA A 150 -4.08 -4.30 12.24
N ALA A 151 -4.83 -5.17 11.56
CA ALA A 151 -5.98 -4.77 10.73
C ALA A 151 -7.07 -4.04 11.54
N LYS A 152 -7.37 -4.50 12.77
CA LYS A 152 -8.33 -3.81 13.66
C LYS A 152 -7.86 -2.41 14.03
N GLN A 153 -6.56 -2.22 14.31
CA GLN A 153 -6.00 -0.91 14.65
C GLN A 153 -6.03 0.05 13.46
N ILE A 154 -5.64 -0.45 12.28
CA ILE A 154 -5.73 0.31 11.02
C ILE A 154 -7.17 0.71 10.74
N LEU A 155 -8.12 -0.23 10.86
CA LEU A 155 -9.53 0.05 10.63
C LEU A 155 -10.07 1.12 11.58
N ARG A 156 -9.73 1.07 12.87
CA ARG A 156 -10.13 2.10 13.84
C ARG A 156 -9.60 3.48 13.43
N HIS A 157 -8.33 3.58 13.03
CA HIS A 157 -7.74 4.83 12.56
C HIS A 157 -8.44 5.36 11.31
N VAL A 158 -8.69 4.49 10.33
CA VAL A 158 -9.40 4.83 9.10
C VAL A 158 -10.81 5.33 9.40
N LEU A 159 -11.58 4.65 10.24
CA LEU A 159 -12.95 5.05 10.58
C LEU A 159 -13.00 6.37 11.37
N ASN A 160 -11.95 6.71 12.12
CA ASN A 160 -11.86 8.01 12.80
C ASN A 160 -11.66 9.17 11.79
N LEU A 161 -10.97 8.92 10.68
CA LEU A 161 -10.67 9.93 9.66
C LEU A 161 -11.70 9.96 8.51
N ALA A 162 -12.36 8.84 8.27
CA ALA A 162 -13.38 8.63 7.25
C ALA A 162 -14.60 7.92 7.86
N PRO A 163 -15.37 8.57 8.75
CA PRO A 163 -16.49 7.94 9.47
C PRO A 163 -17.60 7.41 8.55
N GLU A 164 -17.74 7.96 7.34
CA GLU A 164 -18.67 7.50 6.31
C GLU A 164 -18.44 6.02 5.94
N LEU A 165 -17.23 5.50 6.13
CA LEU A 165 -16.93 4.09 5.92
C LEU A 165 -17.56 3.16 6.99
N SER A 166 -17.97 3.72 8.14
CA SER A 166 -18.53 2.95 9.28
C SER A 166 -19.89 2.35 9.00
N VAL A 167 -20.67 2.95 8.09
CA VAL A 167 -22.01 2.47 7.67
C VAL A 167 -21.94 1.09 7.00
N HIS A 168 -20.73 0.60 6.72
CA HIS A 168 -20.47 -0.52 5.82
C HIS A 168 -19.75 -1.70 6.47
N VAL A 169 -19.24 -1.55 7.70
CA VAL A 169 -18.56 -2.60 8.47
C VAL A 169 -19.56 -3.44 9.30
N ILE A 170 -20.80 -2.96 9.48
CA ILE A 170 -21.83 -3.57 10.36
C ILE A 170 -22.90 -4.36 9.58
N SER A 171 -22.65 -4.79 8.34
CA SER A 171 -23.49 -5.82 7.70
C SER A 171 -22.83 -7.19 7.91
N PRO A 172 -23.40 -8.07 8.76
CA PRO A 172 -22.94 -9.46 8.80
C PRO A 172 -23.23 -10.08 7.44
N VAL A 173 -22.21 -10.67 6.82
CA VAL A 173 -22.43 -11.60 5.71
C VAL A 173 -23.28 -12.74 6.28
N PRO A 174 -24.49 -13.01 5.76
CA PRO A 174 -25.25 -14.18 6.17
C PRO A 174 -24.44 -15.42 5.78
N LEU A 175 -24.28 -16.35 6.73
CA LEU A 175 -23.77 -17.70 6.51
C LEU A 175 -24.53 -18.42 5.40
#